data_AF-A0A7W8DWS0-F1
#
_entry.id   AF-A0A7W8DWS0-F1
#
_cell.length_a   1.000
_cell.length_b   1.000
_cell.length_c   1.000
_cell.angle_alpha   90.00
_cell.angle_beta   90.00
_cell.angle_gamma   90.00
#
_symmetry.space_group_name_H-M   'P 1'
#
loop_
_entity.id
_entity.type
_entity.pdbx_description
1 polymer ?
#
loop_
_entity_poly.entity_id
_entity_poly.type
_entity_poly.pdbx_seq_one_letter_code
_entity_poly.pdbx_strand_id
1 'polypeptide(L)' 'MTAKNTTLTLEHIEDAELVAWMREQLARIKDFLIDHEADEEMISPIDRAIEDNENWSDPENYDLLNNTSSGSC' A
#
# COMPACT_ATOMS: atom_id res chain seq x y z
N MET A 1 18.40 4.44 -23.03
CA MET A 1 17.55 4.72 -21.85
C MET A 1 18.48 4.78 -20.66
N THR A 2 18.73 5.98 -20.15
CA THR A 2 19.54 6.21 -18.95
C THR A 2 18.71 5.80 -17.75
N ALA A 3 19.12 4.73 -17.05
CA ALA A 3 18.55 4.40 -15.76
C ALA A 3 18.74 5.62 -14.84
N LYS A 4 17.64 6.23 -14.40
CA LYS A 4 17.70 7.20 -13.31
C LYS A 4 18.15 6.40 -12.09
N ASN A 5 19.32 6.74 -11.57
CA ASN A 5 19.85 6.14 -10.36
C ASN A 5 19.09 6.80 -9.20
N THR A 6 17.85 6.37 -8.97
CA THR A 6 17.02 6.89 -7.89
C THR A 6 17.53 6.28 -6.60
N THR A 7 18.30 7.06 -5.83
CA THR A 7 18.73 6.66 -4.50
C THR A 7 17.49 6.55 -3.62
N LEU A 8 17.13 5.33 -3.20
CA LEU A 8 16.13 5.10 -2.15
C LEU A 8 16.58 5.83 -0.87
N THR A 9 15.81 6.82 -0.44
CA THR A 9 16.00 7.47 0.86
C THR A 9 15.24 6.69 1.93
N LEU A 10 15.56 6.91 3.21
CA LEU A 10 14.78 6.35 4.32
C LEU A 10 13.31 6.77 4.25
N GLU A 11 13.05 8.02 3.84
CA GLU A 11 11.69 8.55 3.64
C GLU A 11 10.88 7.71 2.63
N HIS A 12 11.49 7.28 1.53
CA HIS A 12 10.81 6.43 0.54
C HIS A 12 10.45 5.04 1.08
N ILE A 13 11.27 4.49 2.00
CA ILE A 13 11.02 3.20 2.65
C ILE A 13 9.88 3.37 3.65
N GLU A 14 9.94 4.39 4.50
CA GLU A 14 8.92 4.71 5.50
C GLU A 14 7.55 4.96 4.84
N ASP A 15 7.51 5.70 3.73
CA ASP A 15 6.27 5.95 2.97
C ASP A 15 5.64 4.65 2.44
N ALA A 16 6.45 3.75 1.89
CA ALA A 16 5.96 2.50 1.35
C ALA A 16 5.53 1.51 2.46
N GLU A 17 6.26 1.45 3.56
CA GLU A 17 5.86 0.68 4.75
C GLU A 17 4.55 1.20 5.33
N LEU A 18 4.37 2.53 5.39
CA LEU A 18 3.13 3.15 5.81
C LEU A 18 1.96 2.78 4.90
N VAL A 19 2.14 2.86 3.57
CA VAL A 19 1.11 2.47 2.58
C VAL A 19 0.75 0.99 2.70
N ALA A 20 1.74 0.11 2.86
CA ALA A 20 1.51 -1.32 3.03
C ALA A 20 0.74 -1.63 4.33
N TRP A 21 1.14 -0.99 5.44
CA TRP A 21 0.48 -1.16 6.73
C TRP A 21 -0.97 -0.64 6.71
N MET A 22 -1.20 0.54 6.12
CA MET A 22 -2.54 1.10 5.99
C MET A 22 -3.46 0.23 5.13
N ARG A 23 -2.94 -0.31 4.01
CA ARG A 23 -3.68 -1.27 3.18
C ARG A 23 -4.13 -2.49 3.98
N GLU A 24 -3.24 -3.04 4.82
CA GLU A 24 -3.57 -4.18 5.68
C GLU A 24 -4.67 -3.84 6.68
N GLN A 25 -4.62 -2.68 7.33
CA GLN A 25 -5.65 -2.28 8.29
C GLN A 25 -7.01 -2.06 7.61
N LEU A 26 -7.03 -1.43 6.44
CA LEU A 26 -8.25 -1.22 5.66
C LEU A 26 -8.88 -2.54 5.20
N ALA A 27 -8.05 -3.49 4.75
CA ALA A 27 -8.51 -4.83 4.39
C ALA A 27 -9.14 -5.56 5.59
N ARG A 28 -8.52 -5.50 6.77
CA ARG A 28 -9.08 -6.10 8.01
C ARG A 28 -10.42 -5.48 8.40
N ILE A 29 -10.57 -4.16 8.25
CA ILE A 29 -11.84 -3.47 8.51
C ILE A 29 -12.91 -3.93 7.50
N LYS A 30 -12.55 -4.03 6.21
CA LYS A 30 -13.44 -4.52 5.16
C LYS A 30 -13.91 -5.94 5.45
N ASP A 31 -12.99 -6.85 5.78
CA ASP A 31 -13.30 -8.24 6.11
C ASP A 31 -14.25 -8.32 7.31
N PHE A 32 -13.98 -7.53 8.37
CA PHE A 32 -14.88 -7.44 9.52
C PHE A 32 -16.29 -6.99 9.14
N LEU A 33 -16.42 -5.99 8.27
CA LEU A 33 -17.73 -5.50 7.82
C LEU A 33 -18.47 -6.56 6.98
N ILE A 34 -17.77 -7.27 6.10
CA ILE A 34 -18.32 -8.36 5.30
C ILE A 34 -18.82 -9.50 6.20
N ASP A 35 -18.01 -9.89 7.19
CA ASP A 35 -18.35 -10.94 8.15
C ASP A 35 -19.59 -10.62 8.98
N HIS A 36 -19.92 -9.33 9.14
CA HIS A 36 -21.09 -8.86 9.87
C HIS A 36 -22.24 -8.42 8.96
N GLU A 37 -22.22 -8.82 7.68
CA GLU A 37 -23.27 -8.52 6.70
C GLU A 37 -23.57 -7.01 6.58
N ALA A 38 -22.53 -6.18 6.72
CA ALA A 38 -22.68 -4.75 6.48
C ALA A 38 -23.13 -4.47 5.05
N ASP A 39 -23.93 -3.42 4.87
CA ASP A 39 -24.40 -3.03 3.56
C ASP A 39 -23.27 -2.43 2.68
N GLU A 40 -23.57 -2.31 1.40
CA GLU A 40 -22.64 -1.75 0.42
C GLU A 40 -22.31 -0.27 0.71
N GLU A 41 -23.23 0.48 1.33
CA GLU A 41 -22.97 1.88 1.72
C GLU A 41 -21.88 1.99 2.79
N MET A 42 -21.76 0.99 3.68
CA MET A 42 -20.67 0.91 4.66
C MET A 42 -19.35 0.38 4.09
N ILE A 43 -19.40 -0.52 3.11
CA ILE A 43 -18.20 -1.12 2.50
C ILE A 43 -17.55 -0.17 1.48
N SER A 44 -18.35 0.53 0.66
CA SER A 44 -17.88 1.42 -0.41
C SER A 44 -16.85 2.47 0.04
N PRO A 45 -17.01 3.15 1.19
CA PRO A 45 -16.00 4.08 1.70
C PRO A 45 -14.65 3.42 2.01
N ILE A 46 -14.64 2.16 2.45
CA ILE A 46 -13.41 1.42 2.73
C ILE A 46 -12.72 1.04 1.41
N ASP A 47 -13.49 0.63 0.40
CA ASP A 47 -12.95 0.36 -0.93
C ASP A 47 -12.29 1.59 -1.54
N ARG A 48 -12.96 2.74 -1.45
CA ARG A 48 -12.37 4.01 -1.88
C ARG A 48 -11.11 4.38 -1.11
N ALA A 49 -11.08 4.13 0.21
CA ALA A 49 -9.89 4.38 1.02
C ALA A 49 -8.71 3.47 0.63
N ILE A 50 -8.97 2.22 0.23
CA ILE A 50 -7.94 1.30 -0.28
C ILE A 50 -7.38 1.82 -1.60
N GLU A 51 -8.24 2.23 -2.53
CA GLU A 51 -7.83 2.83 -3.82
C GLU A 51 -7.04 4.12 -3.61
N ASP A 52 -7.49 5.01 -2.71
CA ASP A 52 -6.78 6.24 -2.39
C ASP A 52 -5.41 5.93 -1.78
N ASN A 53 -5.30 4.95 -0.88
CA ASN A 53 -4.05 4.54 -0.24
C ASN A 53 -2.99 4.01 -1.23
N GLU A 54 -3.40 3.36 -2.32
CA GLU A 54 -2.47 2.95 -3.39
C GLU A 54 -1.78 4.14 -4.06
N ASN A 55 -2.35 5.34 -3.96
CA ASN A 55 -1.80 6.57 -4.51
C ASN A 55 -1.05 7.44 -3.48
N TRP A 56 -0.90 6.98 -2.23
CA TRP A 56 -0.24 7.76 -1.16
C TRP A 56 1.29 7.70 -1.22
N SER A 57 1.87 6.72 -1.92
CA SER A 57 3.31 6.65 -2.18
C SER A 57 3.60 6.76 -3.68
N ASP A 58 4.77 7.29 -4.04
CA ASP A 58 5.24 7.27 -5.42
C ASP A 58 5.32 5.81 -5.93
N PRO A 59 4.68 5.47 -7.06
CA PRO A 59 4.80 4.14 -7.67
C PRO A 59 6.25 3.69 -7.89
N GLU A 60 7.18 4.62 -8.13
CA GLU A 60 8.61 4.31 -8.27
C GLU A 60 9.21 3.73 -6.96
N ASN A 61 8.68 4.09 -5.79
CA ASN A 61 9.14 3.56 -4.49
C ASN A 61 8.74 2.09 -4.31
N TYR A 62 7.56 1.71 -4.78
CA TYR A 62 7.03 0.34 -4.67
C TYR A 62 7.86 -0.66 -5.51
N ASP A 63 8.19 -0.28 -6.74
CA ASP A 63 9.03 -1.08 -7.63
C ASP A 63 10.46 -1.23 -7.08
N LEU A 64 11.01 -0.17 -6.50
CA LEU A 64 12.35 -0.19 -5.92
C LEU A 64 12.43 -1.09 -4.68
N LEU A 65 11.40 -1.14 -3.84
CA LEU A 65 11.34 -2.00 -2.64
C LEU A 65 11.04 -3.47 -2.96
N ASN A 66 10.19 -3.75 -3.94
CA ASN A 66 9.93 -5.13 -4.36
C ASN A 66 11.18 -5.77 -5.00
N ASN A 67 12.02 -4.98 -5.69
CA ASN A 67 13.26 -5.45 -6.31
C ASN A 67 14.43 -5.66 -5.31
N THR A 68 14.39 -5.06 -4.11
CA THR A 68 15.39 -5.30 -3.05
C THR A 68 15.07 -6.53 -2.18
N SER A 69 13.88 -7.11 -2.30
CA SER A 69 13.45 -8.31 -1.57
C SER A 69 14.15 -9.62 -1.98
N SER A 70 15.04 -9.60 -2.98
CA SER A 70 15.88 -10.75 -3.36
C SER A 70 17.07 -11.01 -2.42
N GLY A 71 17.09 -10.38 -1.24
CA GLY A 71 18.06 -10.63 -0.18
C GLY A 71 18.04 -12.10 0.25
N SER A 72 18.82 -12.92 -0.45
CA SER A 72 19.27 -14.23 -0.01
C SER A 72 19.95 -14.05 1.34
N CYS A 73 19.29 -14.46 2.42
CA CYS A 73 19.96 -14.84 3.65
C CYS A 73 20.74 -16.14 3.44
#